data_AF-A0A1H3W5H3-F1
#
_entry.id   AF-A0A1H3W5H3-F1
#
_cell.length_a   1.000
_cell.length_b   1.000
_cell.length_c   1.000
_cell.angle_alpha   90.00
_cell.angle_beta   90.00
_cell.angle_gamma   90.00
#
_symmetry.space_group_name_H-M   'P 1'
#
loop_
_entity.id
_entity.type
_entity.pdbx_description
1 polymer ?
#
loop_
_entity_poly.entity_id
_entity_poly.type
_entity_poly.pdbx_seq_one_letter_code
_entity_poly.pdbx_strand_id
1 'polypeptide(L)'
;MEMDSVLNSFARLCDSPLSIVIVAAMGLHAAVSILLFVNCPILRQRPLDNAAADRAAVHSPHAHSTRFLVTMLLGIALSVGGLYALRSPGAGPVAIGAIMVGVYVLMSEPARRTVEENALRVSGARLDGEEAYAFAHERLRAAHVERIATELGVFALLAVFIAVM
;
A
#
# COMPACT_ATOMS: atom_id res chain seq x y z
N MET A 1 -25.31 -21.08 -8.47
CA MET A 1 -25.73 -19.93 -9.33
C MET A 1 -24.97 -18.66 -9.00
N GLU A 2 -25.00 -18.12 -7.77
CA GLU A 2 -24.24 -16.87 -7.48
C GLU A 2 -22.72 -17.06 -7.53
N MET A 3 -22.20 -18.16 -6.98
CA MET A 3 -20.77 -18.47 -7.02
C MET A 3 -20.25 -18.69 -8.45
N ASP A 4 -21.03 -19.37 -9.29
CA ASP A 4 -20.68 -19.59 -10.71
C ASP A 4 -20.67 -18.28 -11.51
N SER A 5 -21.56 -17.33 -11.16
CA SER A 5 -21.61 -16.01 -11.78
C SER A 5 -20.38 -15.16 -11.43
N VAL A 6 -19.94 -15.24 -10.17
CA VAL A 6 -18.73 -14.57 -9.68
C VAL A 6 -17.50 -15.19 -10.37
N LEU A 7 -17.35 -16.51 -10.36
CA LEU A 7 -16.24 -17.21 -11.02
C LEU A 7 -16.18 -16.93 -12.53
N ASN A 8 -17.33 -16.89 -13.21
CA ASN A 8 -17.38 -16.50 -14.63
C ASN A 8 -16.99 -15.03 -14.86
N SER A 9 -17.35 -14.13 -13.95
CA SER A 9 -16.93 -12.72 -14.03
C SER A 9 -15.42 -12.58 -13.80
N PHE A 10 -14.85 -13.42 -12.93
CA PHE A 10 -13.39 -13.51 -12.72
C PHE A 10 -12.66 -14.05 -13.94
N ALA A 11 -13.12 -15.14 -14.56
CA ALA A 11 -12.53 -15.68 -15.78
C ALA A 11 -12.52 -14.63 -16.90
N ARG A 12 -13.66 -13.94 -17.10
CA ARG A 12 -13.77 -12.83 -18.06
C ARG A 12 -12.87 -11.63 -17.72
N LEU A 13 -12.56 -11.40 -16.45
CA LEU A 13 -11.58 -10.38 -16.08
C LEU A 13 -10.17 -10.83 -16.47
N CYS A 14 -9.81 -12.09 -16.24
CA CYS A 14 -8.48 -12.62 -16.57
C CYS A 14 -8.22 -12.51 -18.08
N ASP A 15 -9.21 -12.82 -18.92
CA ASP A 15 -9.15 -12.67 -20.38
C ASP A 15 -9.21 -11.21 -20.88
N SER A 16 -9.51 -10.25 -20.00
CA SER A 16 -9.61 -8.84 -20.37
C SER A 16 -8.23 -8.17 -20.34
N PRO A 17 -7.93 -7.22 -21.25
CA PRO A 17 -6.71 -6.42 -21.17
C PRO A 17 -6.60 -5.64 -19.85
N LEU A 18 -7.71 -5.46 -19.13
CA LEU A 18 -7.77 -4.82 -17.83
C LEU A 18 -6.99 -5.59 -16.76
N SER A 19 -6.96 -6.93 -16.80
CA SER A 19 -6.18 -7.74 -15.85
C SER A 19 -4.68 -7.44 -15.97
N ILE A 20 -4.17 -7.38 -17.20
CA ILE A 20 -2.77 -7.07 -17.51
C ILE A 20 -2.42 -5.67 -16.99
N VAL A 21 -3.30 -4.68 -17.20
CA VAL A 21 -3.10 -3.32 -16.71
C VAL A 21 -3.04 -3.28 -15.18
N ILE A 22 -3.94 -3.99 -14.48
CA ILE A 22 -3.93 -4.06 -13.01
C ILE A 22 -2.63 -4.72 -12.52
N VAL A 23 -2.24 -5.86 -13.08
CA VAL A 23 -1.01 -6.58 -12.71
C VAL A 23 0.22 -5.70 -12.95
N ALA A 24 0.30 -5.06 -14.12
CA ALA A 24 1.41 -4.17 -14.45
C ALA A 24 1.48 -2.97 -13.49
N ALA A 25 0.35 -2.35 -13.17
CA ALA A 25 0.29 -1.23 -12.23
C ALA A 25 0.74 -1.64 -10.82
N MET A 26 0.28 -2.80 -10.34
CA MET A 26 0.67 -3.32 -9.02
C MET A 26 2.13 -3.75 -8.97
N GLY A 27 2.63 -4.38 -10.04
CA GLY A 27 4.04 -4.74 -10.18
C GLY A 27 4.94 -3.50 -10.21
N LEU A 28 4.54 -2.45 -10.94
CA LEU A 28 5.25 -1.18 -10.94
C LEU A 28 5.25 -0.54 -9.55
N HIS A 29 4.11 -0.54 -8.85
CA HIS A 29 4.03 0.02 -7.50
C HIS A 29 4.93 -0.73 -6.52
N ALA A 30 4.92 -2.07 -6.55
CA ALA A 30 5.83 -2.88 -5.73
C ALA A 30 7.31 -2.59 -6.04
N ALA A 31 7.67 -2.43 -7.33
CA ALA A 31 9.01 -2.05 -7.72
C ALA A 31 9.41 -0.65 -7.20
N VAL A 32 8.50 0.32 -7.27
CA VAL A 32 8.71 1.66 -6.71
C VAL A 32 8.93 1.58 -5.19
N SER A 33 8.19 0.74 -4.47
CA SER A 33 8.36 0.55 -3.03
C SER A 33 9.74 -0.01 -2.67
N ILE A 34 10.27 -0.93 -3.47
CA ILE A 34 11.63 -1.44 -3.32
C ILE A 34 12.64 -0.32 -3.61
N LEU A 35 12.46 0.45 -4.67
CA LEU A 35 13.34 1.58 -5.00
C LEU A 35 13.37 2.63 -3.89
N LEU A 36 12.21 2.93 -3.28
CA LEU A 36 12.11 3.83 -2.14
C LEU A 36 12.84 3.31 -0.91
N PHE A 37 12.78 2.00 -0.65
CA PHE A 37 13.56 1.38 0.42
C PHE A 37 15.07 1.46 0.17
N VAL A 38 15.53 1.06 -1.02
CA VAL A 38 16.96 1.07 -1.38
C VAL A 38 17.55 2.49 -1.39
N ASN A 39 16.74 3.48 -1.77
CA ASN A 39 17.15 4.88 -1.81
C ASN A 39 16.76 5.70 -0.57
N CYS A 40 16.25 5.06 0.50
CA CYS A 40 15.84 5.76 1.70
C CYS A 40 17.04 6.48 2.35
N PRO A 41 17.02 7.83 2.43
CA PRO A 41 18.17 8.60 2.92
C PRO A 41 18.44 8.35 4.41
N ILE A 42 17.38 8.09 5.18
CA ILE A 42 17.44 7.81 6.62
C ILE A 42 18.16 6.48 6.89
N LEU A 43 17.84 5.45 6.10
CA LEU A 43 18.51 4.15 6.20
C LEU A 43 19.98 4.24 5.76
N ARG A 44 20.28 5.11 4.80
CA ARG A 44 21.65 5.41 4.34
C ARG A 44 22.43 6.38 5.23
N GLN A 45 21.91 6.71 6.42
CA GLN A 45 22.54 7.61 7.40
C GLN A 45 22.92 8.98 6.83
N ARG A 46 22.22 9.47 5.80
CA ARG A 46 22.45 10.83 5.30
C ARG A 46 22.01 11.83 6.38
N PRO A 47 22.73 12.96 6.52
CA PRO A 47 22.33 14.01 7.45
C PRO A 47 20.93 14.50 7.09
N LEU A 48 20.05 14.55 8.09
CA LEU A 48 18.73 15.17 8.01
C LEU A 48 18.84 16.52 8.70
N ASP A 49 18.55 17.59 7.97
CA ASP A 49 18.84 18.96 8.43
C ASP A 49 17.87 19.47 9.52
N ASN A 50 16.75 18.78 9.79
CA ASN A 50 15.62 19.33 10.57
C ASN A 50 15.08 18.42 11.71
N ALA A 51 15.95 17.76 12.48
CA ALA A 51 15.55 16.84 13.56
C ALA A 51 14.56 17.43 14.60
N ALA A 52 14.67 18.73 14.92
CA ALA A 52 13.78 19.41 15.87
C ALA A 52 12.36 19.64 15.31
N ALA A 53 12.24 19.97 14.03
CA ALA A 53 10.95 20.14 13.36
C ALA A 53 10.23 18.79 13.22
N ASP A 54 10.98 17.73 12.92
CA ASP A 54 10.42 16.38 12.81
C ASP A 54 9.91 15.87 14.17
N ARG A 55 10.61 16.14 15.26
CA ARG A 55 10.13 15.83 16.62
C ARG A 55 8.82 16.54 16.94
N ALA A 56 8.69 17.82 16.58
CA ALA A 56 7.44 18.56 16.76
C ALA A 56 6.30 17.98 15.90
N ALA A 57 6.60 17.48 14.70
CA ALA A 57 5.62 16.82 13.85
C ALA A 57 5.12 15.48 14.43
N VAL A 58 5.99 14.69 15.08
CA VAL A 58 5.60 13.43 15.75
C VAL A 58 4.61 13.68 16.90
N HIS A 59 4.79 14.77 17.64
CA HIS A 59 3.95 15.11 18.80
C HIS A 59 2.77 16.02 18.47
N SER A 60 2.56 16.37 17.20
CA SER A 60 1.44 17.22 16.81
C SER A 60 0.12 16.44 16.91
N PRO A 61 -0.85 16.88 17.73
CA PRO A 61 -2.16 16.25 17.82
C PRO A 61 -2.98 16.37 16.52
N HIS A 62 -2.51 17.18 15.56
CA HIS A 62 -3.14 17.39 14.25
C HIS A 62 -2.32 16.79 13.10
N ALA A 63 -1.41 15.85 13.36
CA ALA A 63 -0.66 15.13 12.33
C ALA A 63 -1.53 14.12 11.55
N HIS A 64 -2.79 14.47 11.26
CA HIS A 64 -3.69 13.69 10.43
C HIS A 64 -3.35 13.92 8.95
N SER A 65 -2.95 12.85 8.27
CA SER A 65 -2.73 12.88 6.84
C SER A 65 -4.09 12.91 6.13
N THR A 66 -4.54 14.08 5.66
CA THR A 66 -5.74 14.20 4.82
C THR A 66 -5.65 13.29 3.59
N ARG A 67 -4.43 13.11 3.05
CA ARG A 67 -4.14 12.17 1.97
C ARG A 67 -4.55 10.74 2.36
N PHE A 68 -4.12 10.27 3.54
CA PHE A 68 -4.47 8.93 4.03
C PHE A 68 -6.00 8.75 4.13
N LEU A 69 -6.71 9.75 4.67
CA LEU A 69 -8.17 9.69 4.78
C LEU A 69 -8.81 9.58 3.38
N VAL A 70 -8.40 10.42 2.44
CA VAL A 70 -8.95 10.42 1.07
C VAL A 70 -8.64 9.11 0.34
N THR A 71 -7.43 8.57 0.45
CA THR A 71 -7.04 7.31 -0.19
C THR A 71 -7.81 6.13 0.42
N MET A 72 -7.97 6.09 1.74
CA MET A 72 -8.77 5.06 2.42
C MET A 72 -10.25 5.13 2.02
N LEU A 73 -10.86 6.33 2.00
CA LEU A 73 -12.23 6.50 1.56
C LEU A 73 -12.42 6.08 0.10
N LEU A 74 -11.46 6.38 -0.77
CA LEU A 74 -11.47 5.92 -2.15
C LEU A 74 -11.38 4.38 -2.24
N GLY A 75 -10.51 3.76 -1.45
CA GLY A 75 -10.39 2.30 -1.37
C GLY A 75 -11.71 1.64 -0.94
N ILE A 76 -12.35 2.17 0.11
CA ILE A 76 -13.67 1.72 0.58
C ILE A 76 -14.71 1.91 -0.52
N ALA A 77 -14.76 3.08 -1.16
CA ALA A 77 -15.73 3.39 -2.20
C ALA A 77 -15.58 2.45 -3.41
N LEU A 78 -14.34 2.11 -3.80
CA LEU A 78 -14.07 1.15 -4.87
C LEU A 78 -14.49 -0.27 -4.49
N SER A 79 -14.18 -0.73 -3.28
CA SER A 79 -14.57 -2.07 -2.82
C SER A 79 -16.08 -2.23 -2.69
N VAL A 80 -16.76 -1.26 -2.05
CA VAL A 80 -18.21 -1.28 -1.89
C VAL A 80 -18.91 -1.05 -3.22
N GLY A 81 -18.46 -0.07 -4.01
CA GLY A 81 -19.02 0.24 -5.32
C GLY A 81 -18.89 -0.93 -6.29
N GLY A 82 -17.74 -1.61 -6.31
CA GLY A 82 -17.53 -2.83 -7.08
C GLY A 82 -18.47 -3.95 -6.64
N LEU A 83 -18.68 -4.15 -5.34
CA LEU A 83 -19.63 -5.13 -4.83
C LEU A 83 -21.07 -4.86 -5.31
N TYR A 84 -21.50 -3.59 -5.32
CA TYR A 84 -22.80 -3.21 -5.87
C TYR A 84 -22.87 -3.39 -7.40
N ALA A 85 -21.78 -3.09 -8.11
CA ALA A 85 -21.71 -3.21 -9.56
C ALA A 85 -21.81 -4.66 -10.05
N LEU A 86 -21.47 -5.65 -9.22
CA LEU A 86 -21.68 -7.07 -9.53
C LEU A 86 -23.14 -7.43 -9.82
N ARG A 87 -24.11 -6.65 -9.32
CA ARG A 87 -25.53 -6.86 -9.61
C ARG A 87 -25.94 -6.42 -11.02
N SER A 88 -25.12 -5.60 -11.68
CA SER A 88 -25.43 -5.11 -13.03
C SER A 88 -24.97 -6.11 -14.09
N PRO A 89 -25.85 -6.54 -15.01
CA PRO A 89 -25.46 -7.42 -16.11
C PRO A 89 -24.40 -6.71 -16.97
N GLY A 90 -23.27 -7.41 -17.22
CA GLY A 90 -22.17 -6.91 -18.05
C GLY A 90 -21.07 -6.15 -17.31
N ALA A 91 -21.27 -5.73 -16.06
CA ALA A 91 -20.25 -4.99 -15.30
C ALA A 91 -19.26 -5.88 -14.53
N GLY A 92 -19.43 -7.21 -14.57
CA GLY A 92 -18.68 -8.18 -13.76
C GLY A 92 -17.16 -7.98 -13.72
N PRO A 93 -16.46 -7.92 -14.87
CA PRO A 93 -15.00 -7.74 -14.89
C PRO A 93 -14.56 -6.42 -14.26
N VAL A 94 -15.25 -5.32 -14.58
CA VAL A 94 -14.93 -3.98 -14.04
C VAL A 94 -15.20 -3.92 -12.54
N ALA A 95 -16.31 -4.52 -12.10
CA ALA A 95 -16.70 -4.62 -10.70
C ALA A 95 -15.64 -5.35 -9.87
N ILE A 96 -15.15 -6.49 -10.37
CA ILE A 96 -14.08 -7.25 -9.71
C ILE A 96 -12.78 -6.44 -9.71
N GLY A 97 -12.39 -5.84 -10.84
CA GLY A 97 -11.20 -4.99 -10.91
C GLY A 97 -11.24 -3.85 -9.89
N ALA A 98 -12.39 -3.19 -9.73
CA ALA A 98 -12.59 -2.16 -8.71
C ALA A 98 -12.43 -2.70 -7.28
N ILE A 99 -12.98 -3.88 -6.99
CA ILE A 99 -12.80 -4.54 -5.68
C ILE A 99 -11.32 -4.80 -5.41
N MET A 100 -10.59 -5.38 -6.37
CA MET A 100 -9.18 -5.71 -6.21
C MET A 100 -8.33 -4.48 -5.95
N VAL A 101 -8.53 -3.40 -6.74
CA VAL A 101 -7.84 -2.13 -6.53
C VAL A 101 -8.19 -1.53 -5.17
N GLY A 102 -9.47 -1.55 -4.78
CA GLY A 102 -9.90 -1.05 -3.47
C GLY A 102 -9.24 -1.80 -2.31
N VAL A 103 -9.23 -3.13 -2.35
CA VAL A 103 -8.56 -3.97 -1.33
C VAL A 103 -7.06 -3.69 -1.30
N TYR A 104 -6.43 -3.57 -2.46
CA TYR A 104 -5.00 -3.24 -2.52
C TYR A 104 -4.68 -1.91 -1.85
N VAL A 105 -5.47 -0.87 -2.10
CA VAL A 105 -5.31 0.44 -1.44
C VAL A 105 -5.46 0.31 0.07
N LEU A 106 -6.46 -0.44 0.54
CA LEU A 106 -6.72 -0.65 1.97
C LEU A 106 -5.59 -1.42 2.68
N MET A 107 -4.87 -2.28 1.98
CA MET A 107 -3.73 -3.01 2.53
C MET A 107 -2.41 -2.22 2.46
N SER A 108 -2.16 -1.54 1.35
CA SER A 108 -0.87 -0.87 1.08
C SER A 108 -0.72 0.48 1.77
N GLU A 109 -1.80 1.26 1.90
CA GLU A 109 -1.72 2.62 2.43
C GLU A 109 -1.41 2.65 3.95
N PRO A 110 -1.97 1.78 4.81
CA PRO A 110 -1.54 1.69 6.21
C PRO A 110 -0.05 1.38 6.36
N ALA A 111 0.47 0.42 5.58
CA ALA A 111 1.89 0.08 5.61
C ALA A 111 2.78 1.26 5.17
N ARG A 112 2.33 2.01 4.17
CA ARG A 112 3.00 3.25 3.73
C ARG A 112 3.00 4.31 4.83
N ARG A 113 1.88 4.47 5.54
CA ARG A 113 1.79 5.41 6.67
C ARG A 113 2.72 5.01 7.82
N THR A 114 2.81 3.72 8.13
CA THR A 114 3.74 3.20 9.13
C THR A 114 5.19 3.53 8.81
N VAL A 115 5.59 3.46 7.54
CA VAL A 115 6.95 3.87 7.11
C VAL A 115 7.17 5.38 7.34
N GLU A 116 6.21 6.23 6.95
CA GLU A 116 6.31 7.68 7.15
C GLU A 116 6.41 8.06 8.63
N GLU A 117 5.61 7.42 9.49
CA GLU A 117 5.64 7.68 10.93
C GLU A 117 6.94 7.20 11.58
N ASN A 118 7.45 6.03 11.19
CA ASN A 118 8.73 5.55 11.71
C ASN A 118 9.90 6.39 11.20
N ALA A 119 9.82 6.94 9.98
CA ALA A 119 10.82 7.87 9.46
C ALA A 119 10.93 9.13 10.35
N LEU A 120 9.78 9.71 10.72
CA LEU A 120 9.72 10.86 11.64
C LEU A 120 10.22 10.50 13.06
N ARG A 121 9.93 9.27 13.53
CA ARG A 121 10.45 8.80 14.83
C ARG A 121 11.97 8.66 14.82
N VAL A 122 12.57 8.19 13.72
CA VAL A 122 14.04 8.08 13.59
C VAL A 122 14.70 9.45 13.65
N SER A 123 14.14 10.46 12.95
CA SER A 123 14.71 11.80 12.98
C SER A 123 14.56 12.49 14.34
N GLY A 124 13.43 12.28 15.03
CA GLY A 124 13.24 12.76 16.40
C GLY A 124 14.14 12.08 17.43
N ALA A 125 14.32 10.76 17.33
CA ALA A 125 15.10 9.95 18.29
C ALA A 125 16.60 10.28 18.30
N ARG A 126 17.13 10.96 17.27
CA ARG A 126 18.52 11.47 17.27
C ARG A 126 18.82 12.38 18.47
N LEU A 127 17.82 13.07 18.99
CA LEU A 127 17.95 13.98 20.12
C LEU A 127 17.92 13.26 21.47
N ASP A 128 17.47 12.00 21.50
CA ASP A 128 17.23 11.23 22.72
C ASP A 128 18.36 10.24 23.05
N GLY A 129 19.36 10.12 22.16
CA GLY A 129 20.57 9.29 22.36
C GLY A 129 20.75 8.20 21.30
N GLU A 130 21.93 7.57 21.31
CA GLU A 130 22.30 6.56 20.31
C GLU A 130 21.43 5.30 20.36
N GLU A 131 21.07 4.82 21.56
CA GLU A 131 20.22 3.64 21.73
C GLU A 131 18.80 3.86 21.18
N ALA A 132 18.20 5.02 21.48
CA ALA A 132 16.88 5.39 20.98
C ALA A 132 16.89 5.51 19.45
N TYR A 133 17.96 6.10 18.88
CA TYR A 133 18.15 6.20 17.45
C TYR A 133 18.30 4.82 16.78
N ALA A 134 19.13 3.93 17.33
CA ALA A 134 19.34 2.59 16.80
C ALA A 134 18.04 1.77 16.78
N PHE A 135 17.28 1.82 17.88
CA PHE A 135 15.98 1.14 17.97
C PHE A 135 14.97 1.70 16.96
N ALA A 136 14.86 3.02 16.83
CA ALA A 136 13.98 3.63 15.85
C ALA A 136 14.37 3.26 14.41
N HIS A 137 15.68 3.18 14.12
CA HIS A 137 16.21 2.82 12.81
C HIS A 137 15.84 1.39 12.41
N GLU A 138 15.97 0.44 13.35
CA GLU A 138 15.56 -0.93 13.15
C GLU A 138 14.04 -1.05 12.89
N ARG A 139 13.22 -0.30 13.64
CA ARG A 139 11.77 -0.24 13.40
C ARG A 139 11.41 0.31 12.02
N LEU A 140 12.12 1.34 11.55
CA LEU A 140 11.93 1.87 10.20
C LEU A 140 12.27 0.81 9.13
N ARG A 141 13.37 0.08 9.33
CA ARG A 141 13.74 -1.02 8.43
C ARG A 141 12.66 -2.11 8.42
N ALA A 142 12.17 -2.53 9.59
CA ALA A 142 11.11 -3.52 9.69
C ALA A 142 9.83 -3.06 8.97
N ALA A 143 9.42 -1.79 9.15
CA ALA A 143 8.26 -1.22 8.47
C ALA A 143 8.40 -1.23 6.93
N HIS A 144 9.58 -0.94 6.41
CA HIS A 144 9.84 -1.06 4.97
C HIS A 144 9.72 -2.50 4.47
N VAL A 145 10.29 -3.46 5.21
CA VAL A 145 10.23 -4.89 4.87
C VAL A 145 8.81 -5.39 4.89
N GLU A 146 8.03 -5.04 5.92
CA GLU A 146 6.61 -5.38 6.03
C GLU A 146 5.83 -4.84 4.83
N ARG A 147 5.99 -3.56 4.49
CA ARG A 147 5.33 -2.96 3.33
C ARG A 147 5.68 -3.69 2.02
N ILE A 148 6.97 -3.95 1.79
CA ILE A 148 7.41 -4.67 0.58
C ILE A 148 6.82 -6.08 0.56
N ALA A 149 6.82 -6.79 1.69
CA ALA A 149 6.26 -8.13 1.79
C ALA A 149 4.76 -8.14 1.50
N THR A 150 4.00 -7.16 2.02
CA THR A 150 2.57 -7.03 1.71
C THR A 150 2.34 -6.74 0.24
N GLU A 151 3.03 -5.75 -0.34
CA GLU A 151 2.83 -5.39 -1.74
C GLU A 151 3.25 -6.50 -2.71
N LEU A 152 4.39 -7.16 -2.46
CA LEU A 152 4.83 -8.31 -3.24
C LEU A 152 3.93 -9.52 -3.03
N GLY A 153 3.45 -9.76 -1.81
CA GLY A 153 2.52 -10.86 -1.52
C GLY A 153 1.20 -10.71 -2.26
N VAL A 154 0.63 -9.51 -2.26
CA VAL A 154 -0.61 -9.23 -2.99
C VAL A 154 -0.37 -9.30 -4.51
N PHE A 155 0.74 -8.74 -5.01
CA PHE A 155 1.10 -8.84 -6.43
C PHE A 155 1.30 -10.30 -6.86
N ALA A 156 2.05 -11.10 -6.09
CA ALA A 156 2.31 -12.50 -6.41
C ALA A 156 1.02 -13.32 -6.39
N LEU A 157 0.16 -13.11 -5.39
CA LEU A 157 -1.13 -13.78 -5.31
C LEU A 157 -2.00 -13.44 -6.53
N LEU A 158 -2.04 -12.17 -6.93
CA LEU A 158 -2.77 -11.72 -8.11
C LEU A 158 -2.19 -12.34 -9.40
N ALA A 159 -0.87 -12.31 -9.57
CA ALA A 159 -0.21 -12.80 -10.76
C ALA A 159 -0.39 -14.32 -10.91
N VAL A 160 -0.26 -15.08 -9.82
CA VAL A 160 -0.53 -16.52 -9.79
C VAL A 160 -1.99 -16.77 -10.11
N PHE A 161 -2.91 -16.01 -9.51
CA PHE A 161 -4.34 -16.19 -9.74
C PHE A 161 -4.72 -15.97 -11.21
N ILE A 162 -4.17 -14.94 -11.86
CA ILE A 162 -4.41 -14.67 -13.29
C ILE A 162 -3.72 -15.71 -14.19
N ALA A 163 -2.57 -16.25 -13.78
CA ALA A 163 -1.85 -17.25 -14.58
C ALA A 163 -2.50 -18.65 -14.54
N VAL A 164 -3.27 -18.96 -13.50
CA VAL A 164 -3.91 -20.27 -13.28
C VAL A 164 -5.33 -20.34 -13.84
N MET A 165 -6.03 -19.20 -13.88
CA MET A 165 -7.42 -19.08 -14.37
C MET A 165 -7.49 -18.91 -15.88
#